data_AF-A0A502M1Q9-F1
#
_entry.id   AF-A0A502M1Q9-F1
#
_cell.length_a   1.000
_cell.length_b   1.000
_cell.length_c   1.000
_cell.angle_alpha   90.00
_cell.angle_beta   90.00
_cell.angle_gamma   90.00
#
_symmetry.space_group_name_H-M   'P 1'
#
loop_
_entity.id
_entity.type
_entity.pdbx_description
1 polymer ?
#
loop_
_entity_poly.entity_id
_entity_poly.type
_entity_poly.pdbx_seq_one_letter_code
_entity_poly.pdbx_strand_id
1 'polypeptide(L)'
;MKKRLKFLFLATPFIPLFLNSCAVNHDNEDKEDNLKLRSSVSSNLKTESFDFKNEEVKKVNNFYENDVVKIFNDLKNSYRNYRGIFSSIKRNLDILRNKIFKVANEQGLKEDRDLLLDFYKKYLSEKEEDLKNKALALKLFKYSLIFQDVDAVLVDTNLVFESNEFLENLKIIDQRLNGFDINLAKSQNALEAMWEFLKSHLFNENALTDPSKINSVNLSADKNSHSHSHAIINLVYELGLWHNSLFENIKPEITEFRQEYLEAKKHIIDNYDHIEIDSNFNNLYRVLNLDGNLKGDYNIIDETYRNKAKKVMDEIKKVLLNIDKEIGLNINFD
;
A
#
# COMPACT_ATOMS: atom_id res chain seq x y z
N MET A 1 -2.92 -62.38 -56.33
CA MET A 1 -2.61 -62.18 -54.89
C MET A 1 -2.55 -60.69 -54.59
N LYS A 2 -3.34 -60.29 -53.58
CA LYS A 2 -3.28 -59.09 -52.71
C LYS A 2 -3.24 -57.69 -53.37
N LYS A 3 -4.46 -57.15 -53.57
CA LYS A 3 -4.81 -55.72 -53.49
C LYS A 3 -4.50 -55.19 -52.08
N ARG A 4 -3.89 -54.00 -51.96
CA ARG A 4 -3.89 -53.16 -50.74
C ARG A 4 -3.91 -51.70 -51.20
N LEU A 5 -5.11 -51.14 -51.39
CA LEU A 5 -5.87 -50.32 -50.43
C LEU A 5 -5.15 -49.02 -50.05
N LYS A 6 -5.64 -47.93 -50.65
CA LYS A 6 -5.42 -46.54 -50.24
C LYS A 6 -5.86 -46.37 -48.78
N PHE A 7 -5.07 -45.65 -47.99
CA PHE A 7 -5.58 -44.86 -46.88
C PHE A 7 -4.95 -43.47 -46.98
N LEU A 8 -5.80 -42.50 -47.34
CA LEU A 8 -5.55 -41.08 -47.14
C LEU A 8 -5.82 -40.76 -45.66
N PHE A 9 -4.97 -39.88 -45.12
CA PHE A 9 -5.22 -38.88 -44.08
C PHE A 9 -6.11 -39.21 -42.89
N LEU A 10 -5.53 -39.08 -41.70
CA LEU A 10 -5.98 -38.13 -40.67
C LEU A 10 -4.77 -37.84 -39.77
N ALA A 11 -3.97 -36.83 -40.15
CA ALA A 11 -3.04 -36.22 -39.22
C ALA A 11 -3.88 -35.46 -38.18
N THR A 12 -3.89 -35.94 -36.94
CA THR A 12 -4.35 -35.15 -35.81
C THR A 12 -3.35 -34.02 -35.59
N PRO A 13 -3.78 -32.74 -35.54
CA PRO A 13 -2.89 -31.71 -35.07
C PRO A 13 -2.67 -31.96 -33.59
N PHE A 14 -1.40 -32.18 -33.20
CA PHE A 14 -0.98 -31.99 -31.83
C PHE A 14 -1.26 -30.53 -31.48
N ILE A 15 -2.35 -30.31 -30.73
CA ILE A 15 -2.59 -29.05 -30.04
C ILE A 15 -1.49 -28.96 -28.98
N PRO A 16 -0.62 -27.94 -28.99
CA PRO A 16 0.17 -27.66 -27.81
C PRO A 16 -0.84 -27.19 -26.77
N LEU A 17 -1.05 -27.99 -25.72
CA LEU A 17 -1.59 -27.48 -24.47
C LEU A 17 -0.55 -26.49 -23.95
N PHE A 18 -0.67 -25.24 -24.38
CA PHE A 18 -0.12 -24.11 -23.66
C PHE A 18 -0.81 -24.11 -22.30
N LEU A 19 -0.14 -24.69 -21.31
CA LEU A 19 -0.31 -24.26 -19.94
C LEU A 19 0.11 -22.79 -19.94
N ASN A 20 -0.87 -21.90 -20.08
CA ASN A 20 -0.72 -20.55 -19.58
C ASN A 20 -0.49 -20.69 -18.08
N SER A 21 0.77 -20.79 -17.66
CA SER A 21 1.13 -20.23 -16.37
C SER A 21 0.81 -18.75 -16.53
N CYS A 22 -0.26 -18.31 -15.88
CA CYS A 22 -0.49 -16.90 -15.67
C CYS A 22 0.70 -16.39 -14.83
N ALA A 23 1.79 -16.04 -15.50
CA ALA A 23 2.67 -15.02 -14.98
C ALA A 23 1.78 -13.79 -14.87
N VAL A 24 1.42 -13.44 -13.64
CA VAL A 24 0.71 -12.19 -13.35
C VAL A 24 1.66 -11.10 -13.84
N ASN A 25 1.40 -10.55 -15.03
CA ASN A 25 2.15 -9.39 -15.50
C ASN A 25 1.90 -8.26 -14.49
N HIS A 26 2.97 -7.76 -13.89
CA HIS A 26 2.98 -6.61 -12.98
C HIS A 26 2.81 -5.27 -13.76
N ASP A 27 2.26 -5.27 -14.98
CA ASP A 27 2.15 -4.09 -15.87
C ASP A 27 1.05 -3.07 -15.48
N ASN A 28 0.55 -3.12 -14.24
CA ASN A 28 -0.57 -2.29 -13.80
C ASN A 28 -0.19 -1.23 -12.75
N GLU A 29 1.10 -0.90 -12.61
CA GLU A 29 1.54 0.11 -11.64
C GLU A 29 1.19 1.54 -12.05
N ASP A 30 1.10 1.84 -13.36
CA ASP A 30 1.03 3.23 -13.85
C ASP A 30 -0.10 3.51 -14.85
N LYS A 31 -1.34 3.09 -14.54
CA LYS A 31 -2.51 3.52 -15.33
C LYS A 31 -3.47 4.33 -14.46
N GLU A 32 -3.11 5.59 -14.23
CA GLU A 32 -4.12 6.63 -14.06
C GLU A 32 -4.79 6.84 -15.43
N ASP A 33 -6.13 6.79 -15.48
CA ASP A 33 -6.94 6.74 -16.71
C ASP A 33 -6.75 7.89 -17.72
N ASN A 34 -5.82 8.83 -17.52
CA ASN A 34 -5.50 9.90 -18.48
C ASN A 34 -4.01 10.32 -18.55
N LEU A 35 -3.09 9.58 -17.94
CA LEU A 35 -1.65 9.83 -18.10
C LEU A 35 -1.04 8.73 -18.98
N LYS A 36 -0.82 9.02 -20.26
CA LYS A 36 0.03 8.17 -21.13
C LYS A 36 1.50 8.33 -20.72
N LEU A 37 1.86 7.80 -19.55
CA LEU A 37 3.25 7.60 -19.18
C LEU A 37 3.78 6.41 -20.00
N ARG A 38 5.02 6.57 -20.50
CA ARG A 38 5.62 5.69 -21.50
C ARG A 38 5.56 4.24 -21.04
N SER A 39 5.14 3.35 -21.94
CA SER A 39 5.21 1.90 -21.78
C SER A 39 6.58 1.50 -21.22
N SER A 40 6.56 0.74 -20.13
CA SER A 40 7.73 0.12 -19.54
C SER A 40 8.56 -0.54 -20.64
N VAL A 41 9.86 -0.24 -20.64
CA VAL A 41 10.83 -1.01 -21.42
C VAL A 41 10.73 -2.43 -20.88
N SER A 42 10.32 -3.38 -21.73
CA SER A 42 10.33 -4.80 -21.42
C SER A 42 11.74 -5.20 -20.98
N SER A 43 11.95 -5.28 -19.66
CA SER A 43 13.18 -5.81 -19.12
C SER A 43 13.14 -7.32 -19.34
N ASN A 44 14.08 -7.82 -20.15
CA ASN A 44 14.38 -9.24 -20.26
C ASN A 44 15.04 -9.73 -18.96
N LEU A 45 14.38 -9.56 -17.81
CA LEU A 45 14.79 -10.18 -16.56
C LEU A 45 14.58 -11.69 -16.73
N LYS A 46 15.67 -12.43 -16.87
CA LYS A 46 15.65 -13.88 -16.74
C LYS A 46 15.04 -14.19 -15.39
N THR A 47 13.82 -14.73 -15.37
CA THR A 47 13.22 -15.29 -14.17
C THR A 47 14.13 -16.45 -13.76
N GLU A 48 14.91 -16.30 -12.68
CA GLU A 48 15.60 -17.46 -12.11
C GLU A 48 14.53 -18.48 -11.72
N SER A 49 14.61 -19.69 -12.27
CA SER A 49 13.73 -20.78 -11.84
C SER A 49 14.28 -21.34 -10.53
N PHE A 50 13.53 -21.22 -9.45
CA PHE A 50 13.85 -21.86 -8.18
C PHE A 50 13.32 -23.30 -8.19
N ASP A 51 14.23 -24.28 -8.17
CA ASP A 51 13.90 -25.71 -8.08
C ASP A 51 14.39 -26.25 -6.73
N PHE A 52 13.47 -26.36 -5.77
CA PHE A 52 13.74 -26.78 -4.39
C PHE A 52 13.60 -28.30 -4.26
N LYS A 53 14.56 -28.95 -3.57
CA LYS A 53 14.57 -30.42 -3.44
C LYS A 53 14.00 -30.91 -2.11
N ASN A 54 14.27 -30.20 -1.01
CA ASN A 54 13.85 -30.58 0.33
C ASN A 54 12.34 -30.33 0.54
N GLU A 55 11.64 -31.28 1.18
CA GLU A 55 10.18 -31.22 1.34
C GLU A 55 9.70 -30.08 2.26
N GLU A 56 10.42 -29.78 3.34
CA GLU A 56 10.07 -28.65 4.22
C GLU A 56 10.29 -27.32 3.50
N VAL A 57 11.34 -27.20 2.70
CA VAL A 57 11.62 -26.02 1.88
C VAL A 57 10.55 -25.84 0.79
N LYS A 58 10.16 -26.90 0.08
CA LYS A 58 9.05 -26.86 -0.88
C LYS A 58 7.75 -26.39 -0.23
N LYS A 59 7.50 -26.82 1.01
CA LYS A 59 6.34 -26.40 1.77
C LYS A 59 6.36 -24.90 2.08
N VAL A 60 7.51 -24.35 2.49
CA VAL A 60 7.69 -22.88 2.66
C VAL A 60 7.48 -22.16 1.34
N ASN A 61 8.06 -22.66 0.24
CA ASN A 61 7.85 -22.05 -1.08
C ASN A 61 6.38 -22.03 -1.47
N ASN A 62 5.65 -23.12 -1.23
CA ASN A 62 4.22 -23.20 -1.52
C ASN A 62 3.41 -22.18 -0.71
N PHE A 63 3.70 -22.00 0.58
CA PHE A 63 3.08 -20.94 1.39
C PHE A 63 3.41 -19.55 0.83
N TYR A 64 4.66 -19.32 0.42
CA TYR A 64 5.08 -18.05 -0.15
C TYR A 64 4.32 -17.73 -1.46
N GLU A 65 4.38 -18.63 -2.45
CA GLU A 65 3.80 -18.40 -3.78
C GLU A 65 2.27 -18.35 -3.76
N ASN A 66 1.61 -19.23 -2.98
CA ASN A 66 0.16 -19.41 -3.06
C ASN A 66 -0.64 -18.65 -2.00
N ASP A 67 -0.03 -18.35 -0.85
CA ASP A 67 -0.71 -17.70 0.27
C ASP A 67 -0.16 -16.29 0.51
N VAL A 68 1.14 -16.11 0.73
CA VAL A 68 1.77 -14.79 1.01
C VAL A 68 1.57 -13.84 -0.17
N VAL A 69 2.02 -14.24 -1.38
CA VAL A 69 1.89 -13.44 -2.61
C VAL A 69 0.42 -13.14 -2.93
N LYS A 70 -0.47 -14.11 -2.68
CA LYS A 70 -1.91 -13.94 -2.89
C LYS A 70 -2.50 -12.90 -1.94
N ILE A 71 -2.20 -12.99 -0.65
CA ILE A 71 -2.65 -12.02 0.35
C ILE A 71 -2.18 -10.62 -0.02
N PHE A 72 -0.91 -10.47 -0.41
CA PHE A 72 -0.38 -9.18 -0.84
C PHE A 72 -1.13 -8.63 -2.07
N ASN A 73 -1.36 -9.45 -3.09
CA ASN A 73 -2.09 -9.03 -4.29
C ASN A 73 -3.56 -8.70 -4.01
N ASP A 74 -4.25 -9.49 -3.17
CA ASP A 74 -5.63 -9.24 -2.77
C ASP A 74 -5.74 -7.90 -2.00
N LEU A 75 -4.81 -7.61 -1.09
CA LEU A 75 -4.74 -6.34 -0.38
C LEU A 75 -4.45 -5.18 -1.33
N LYS A 76 -3.46 -5.35 -2.23
CA LYS A 76 -3.10 -4.36 -3.24
C LYS A 76 -4.30 -3.99 -4.12
N ASN A 77 -5.10 -4.96 -4.52
CA ASN A 77 -6.31 -4.72 -5.30
C ASN A 77 -7.38 -3.97 -4.49
N SER A 78 -7.60 -4.34 -3.23
CA SER A 78 -8.54 -3.62 -2.36
C SER A 78 -8.10 -2.18 -2.12
N TYR A 79 -6.81 -1.96 -1.87
CA TYR A 79 -6.23 -0.63 -1.75
C TYR A 79 -6.35 0.17 -3.04
N ARG A 80 -6.15 -0.42 -4.22
CA ARG A 80 -6.35 0.27 -5.51
C ARG A 80 -7.78 0.74 -5.70
N ASN A 81 -8.76 -0.10 -5.39
CA ASN A 81 -10.17 0.26 -5.45
C ASN A 81 -10.50 1.40 -4.48
N TYR A 82 -9.98 1.31 -3.25
CA TYR A 82 -10.09 2.36 -2.24
C TYR A 82 -9.46 3.68 -2.72
N ARG A 83 -8.22 3.63 -3.23
CA ARG A 83 -7.46 4.76 -3.76
C ARG A 83 -8.19 5.44 -4.91
N GLY A 84 -8.84 4.69 -5.80
CA GLY A 84 -9.63 5.23 -6.90
C GLY A 84 -10.74 6.19 -6.47
N ILE A 85 -11.27 6.03 -5.26
CA ILE A 85 -12.31 6.90 -4.70
C ILE A 85 -11.67 8.01 -3.86
N PHE A 86 -10.85 7.63 -2.88
CA PHE A 86 -10.47 8.52 -1.78
C PHE A 86 -9.11 9.22 -1.93
N SER A 87 -8.29 8.88 -2.94
CA SER A 87 -7.05 9.64 -3.24
C SER A 87 -7.31 11.10 -3.58
N SER A 88 -8.50 11.37 -4.12
CA SER A 88 -8.96 12.71 -4.45
C SER A 88 -9.02 13.65 -3.25
N ILE A 89 -9.18 13.14 -2.01
CA ILE A 89 -9.13 13.95 -0.80
C ILE A 89 -7.74 14.57 -0.64
N LYS A 90 -6.70 13.74 -0.53
CA LYS A 90 -5.30 14.20 -0.37
C LYS A 90 -4.90 15.12 -1.52
N ARG A 91 -5.11 14.68 -2.77
CA ARG A 91 -4.72 15.44 -3.96
C ARG A 91 -5.35 16.84 -3.99
N ASN A 92 -6.65 16.94 -3.74
CA ASN A 92 -7.33 18.24 -3.79
C ASN A 92 -6.99 19.10 -2.56
N LEU A 93 -6.73 18.50 -1.39
CA LEU A 93 -6.27 19.22 -0.21
C LEU A 93 -4.89 19.87 -0.45
N ASP A 94 -3.93 19.11 -0.98
CA ASP A 94 -2.57 19.61 -1.26
C ASP A 94 -2.59 20.73 -2.33
N ILE A 95 -3.41 20.58 -3.38
CA ILE A 95 -3.54 21.63 -4.40
C ILE A 95 -4.24 22.87 -3.82
N LEU A 96 -5.31 22.68 -3.04
CA LEU A 96 -6.06 23.78 -2.42
C LEU A 96 -5.15 24.58 -1.47
N ARG A 97 -4.35 23.91 -0.65
CA ARG A 97 -3.32 24.49 0.21
C ARG A 97 -2.42 25.45 -0.58
N ASN A 98 -1.82 24.96 -1.66
CA ASN A 98 -0.89 25.75 -2.47
C ASN A 98 -1.59 26.94 -3.15
N LYS A 99 -2.79 26.73 -3.69
CA LYS A 99 -3.54 27.77 -4.39
C LYS A 99 -4.00 28.89 -3.47
N ILE A 100 -4.58 28.56 -2.31
CA ILE A 100 -5.01 29.55 -1.32
C ILE A 100 -3.81 30.36 -0.80
N PHE A 101 -2.71 29.69 -0.46
CA PHE A 101 -1.51 30.38 0.00
C PHE A 101 -0.95 31.33 -1.05
N LYS A 102 -0.92 30.91 -2.32
CA LYS A 102 -0.46 31.75 -3.42
C LYS A 102 -1.37 32.98 -3.60
N VAL A 103 -2.68 32.78 -3.69
CA VAL A 103 -3.65 33.87 -3.87
C VAL A 103 -3.66 34.84 -2.69
N ALA A 104 -3.48 34.34 -1.46
CA ALA A 104 -3.34 35.20 -0.29
C ALA A 104 -2.16 36.18 -0.45
N ASN A 105 -1.03 35.72 -0.99
CA ASN A 105 0.16 36.55 -1.20
C ASN A 105 0.04 37.48 -2.42
N GLU A 106 -0.96 37.30 -3.28
CA GLU A 106 -1.26 38.23 -4.39
C GLU A 106 -2.11 39.43 -3.94
N GLN A 107 -2.80 39.36 -2.79
CA GLN A 107 -3.68 40.44 -2.34
C GLN A 107 -2.87 41.70 -2.02
N GLY A 108 -3.22 42.80 -2.67
CA GLY A 108 -2.67 44.13 -2.42
C GLY A 108 -3.16 44.74 -1.11
N LEU A 109 -4.36 44.37 -0.66
CA LEU A 109 -4.91 44.78 0.64
C LEU A 109 -4.53 43.78 1.73
N LYS A 110 -3.98 44.30 2.84
CA LYS A 110 -3.54 43.49 3.98
C LYS A 110 -4.68 42.71 4.62
N GLU A 111 -5.86 43.32 4.75
CA GLU A 111 -7.03 42.68 5.38
C GLU A 111 -7.49 41.44 4.60
N ASP A 112 -7.56 41.54 3.27
CA ASP A 112 -7.93 40.43 2.40
C ASP A 112 -6.91 39.28 2.46
N ARG A 113 -5.61 39.62 2.43
CA ARG A 113 -4.54 38.63 2.65
C ARG A 113 -4.69 37.92 3.98
N ASP A 114 -4.84 38.68 5.06
CA ASP A 114 -4.81 38.15 6.41
C ASP A 114 -6.01 37.20 6.62
N LEU A 115 -7.19 37.50 6.07
CA LEU A 115 -8.36 36.60 6.10
C LEU A 115 -8.13 35.28 5.34
N LEU A 116 -7.49 35.33 4.17
CA LEU A 116 -7.14 34.11 3.42
C LEU A 116 -6.08 33.27 4.15
N LEU A 117 -5.09 33.91 4.77
CA LEU A 117 -4.06 33.23 5.57
C LEU A 117 -4.63 32.64 6.86
N ASP A 118 -5.64 33.26 7.47
CA ASP A 118 -6.33 32.70 8.63
C ASP A 118 -7.10 31.43 8.26
N PHE A 119 -7.85 31.45 7.15
CA PHE A 119 -8.47 30.23 6.62
C PHE A 119 -7.45 29.14 6.31
N TYR A 120 -6.33 29.51 5.66
CA TYR A 120 -5.22 28.59 5.39
C TYR A 120 -4.69 27.96 6.68
N LYS A 121 -4.34 28.75 7.69
CA LYS A 121 -3.79 28.23 8.96
C LYS A 121 -4.77 27.30 9.65
N LYS A 122 -6.05 27.65 9.62
CA LYS A 122 -7.13 26.96 10.31
C LYS A 122 -7.48 25.60 9.69
N TYR A 123 -7.38 25.45 8.38
CA TYR A 123 -7.83 24.25 7.66
C TYR A 123 -6.78 23.56 6.78
N LEU A 124 -5.78 24.29 6.31
CA LEU A 124 -4.88 23.84 5.24
C LEU A 124 -3.40 23.87 5.66
N SER A 125 -3.05 24.24 6.89
CA SER A 125 -1.65 24.24 7.35
C SER A 125 -1.02 22.85 7.24
N GLU A 126 0.31 22.83 7.18
CA GLU A 126 1.14 21.62 7.29
C GLU A 126 1.70 21.45 8.72
N LYS A 127 1.33 22.35 9.63
CA LYS A 127 1.72 22.31 11.04
C LYS A 127 0.55 21.88 11.88
N GLU A 128 0.73 20.79 12.61
CA GLU A 128 -0.31 20.24 13.49
C GLU A 128 -0.77 21.26 14.54
N GLU A 129 0.12 22.11 15.04
CA GLU A 129 -0.19 23.12 16.05
C GLU A 129 -1.22 24.15 15.58
N ASP A 130 -1.22 24.46 14.27
CA ASP A 130 -2.17 25.39 13.67
C ASP A 130 -3.57 24.75 13.54
N LEU A 131 -3.61 23.42 13.34
CA LEU A 131 -4.84 22.65 13.04
C LEU A 131 -5.55 22.13 14.29
N LYS A 132 -4.90 22.12 15.46
CA LYS A 132 -5.39 21.48 16.70
C LYS A 132 -6.79 21.91 17.15
N ASN A 133 -7.22 23.12 16.79
CA ASN A 133 -8.52 23.66 17.17
C ASN A 133 -9.64 23.29 16.20
N LYS A 134 -9.33 22.56 15.11
CA LYS A 134 -10.25 22.21 14.04
C LYS A 134 -10.14 20.72 13.75
N ALA A 135 -11.04 19.95 14.36
CA ALA A 135 -11.02 18.48 14.31
C ALA A 135 -10.97 17.93 12.87
N LEU A 136 -11.79 18.47 11.95
CA LEU A 136 -11.78 18.06 10.54
C LEU A 136 -10.42 18.32 9.88
N ALA A 137 -9.83 19.49 10.11
CA ALA A 137 -8.54 19.85 9.51
C ALA A 137 -7.42 18.93 10.01
N LEU A 138 -7.39 18.66 11.31
CA LEU A 138 -6.44 17.73 11.91
C LEU A 138 -6.61 16.31 11.34
N LYS A 139 -7.85 15.81 11.24
CA LYS A 139 -8.15 14.49 10.66
C LYS A 139 -7.74 14.42 9.19
N LEU A 140 -8.02 15.45 8.39
CA LEU A 140 -7.60 15.54 6.98
C LEU A 140 -6.08 15.53 6.84
N PHE A 141 -5.37 16.23 7.72
CA PHE A 141 -3.92 16.26 7.76
C PHE A 141 -3.35 14.86 8.08
N LYS A 142 -3.79 14.24 9.18
CA LYS A 142 -3.35 12.89 9.60
C LYS A 142 -3.67 11.83 8.56
N TYR A 143 -4.89 11.87 8.00
CA TYR A 143 -5.31 11.03 6.88
C TYR A 143 -4.38 11.17 5.66
N SER A 144 -4.00 12.41 5.32
CA SER A 144 -3.13 12.67 4.17
C SER A 144 -1.71 12.15 4.36
N LEU A 145 -1.19 12.19 5.59
CA LEU A 145 0.11 11.61 5.96
C LEU A 145 0.11 10.10 5.80
N ILE A 146 -0.81 9.39 6.47
CA ILE A 146 -0.85 7.92 6.39
C ILE A 146 -1.15 7.42 4.98
N PHE A 147 -1.95 8.15 4.20
CA PHE A 147 -2.19 7.83 2.79
C PHE A 147 -0.90 7.88 1.97
N GLN A 148 -0.06 8.89 2.22
CA GLN A 148 1.24 9.01 1.56
C GLN A 148 2.18 7.88 1.94
N ASP A 149 2.19 7.50 3.23
CA ASP A 149 3.03 6.41 3.73
C ASP A 149 2.62 5.07 3.10
N VAL A 150 1.31 4.80 2.98
CA VAL A 150 0.81 3.61 2.27
C VAL A 150 1.22 3.60 0.80
N ASP A 151 1.08 4.73 0.09
CA ASP A 151 1.49 4.83 -1.32
C ASP A 151 3.01 4.55 -1.47
N ALA A 152 3.84 5.07 -0.58
CA ALA A 152 5.29 4.86 -0.62
C ALA A 152 5.67 3.40 -0.29
N VAL A 153 5.16 2.86 0.82
CA VAL A 153 5.49 1.51 1.27
C VAL A 153 4.96 0.44 0.31
N LEU A 154 3.83 0.68 -0.36
CA LEU A 154 3.33 -0.27 -1.36
C LEU A 154 4.28 -0.40 -2.56
N VAL A 155 4.87 0.71 -3.00
CA VAL A 155 5.89 0.70 -4.08
C VAL A 155 7.12 -0.08 -3.63
N ASP A 156 7.66 0.23 -2.46
CA ASP A 156 8.83 -0.47 -1.92
C ASP A 156 8.55 -1.97 -1.72
N THR A 157 7.38 -2.31 -1.17
CA THR A 157 6.96 -3.70 -0.97
C THR A 157 6.84 -4.44 -2.30
N ASN A 158 6.30 -3.82 -3.35
CA ASN A 158 6.18 -4.49 -4.64
C ASN A 158 7.56 -4.80 -5.25
N LEU A 159 8.51 -3.86 -5.15
CA LEU A 159 9.90 -4.08 -5.58
C LEU A 159 10.56 -5.23 -4.81
N VAL A 160 10.34 -5.29 -3.50
CA VAL A 160 10.89 -6.36 -2.63
C VAL A 160 10.32 -7.73 -3.01
N PHE A 161 9.02 -7.85 -3.27
CA PHE A 161 8.40 -9.09 -3.74
C PHE A 161 8.89 -9.52 -5.13
N GLU A 162 9.23 -8.57 -6.01
CA GLU A 162 9.79 -8.83 -7.35
C GLU A 162 11.28 -9.19 -7.34
N SER A 163 12.01 -8.81 -6.28
CA SER A 163 13.45 -9.05 -6.16
C SER A 163 13.85 -10.52 -5.97
N ASN A 164 12.89 -11.39 -5.63
CA ASN A 164 13.12 -12.78 -5.23
C ASN A 164 13.98 -12.98 -3.97
N GLU A 165 14.25 -11.95 -3.16
CA GLU A 165 15.08 -12.03 -1.95
C GLU A 165 14.65 -13.16 -1.00
N PHE A 166 13.34 -13.35 -0.81
CA PHE A 166 12.81 -14.45 0.00
C PHE A 166 13.22 -15.82 -0.56
N LEU A 167 13.11 -16.01 -1.88
CA LEU A 167 13.44 -17.26 -2.56
C LEU A 167 14.94 -17.53 -2.60
N GLU A 168 15.77 -16.48 -2.69
CA GLU A 168 17.22 -16.60 -2.60
C GLU A 168 17.67 -17.09 -1.22
N ASN A 169 17.07 -16.57 -0.14
CA ASN A 169 17.33 -17.07 1.21
C ASN A 169 16.82 -18.51 1.38
N LEU A 170 15.64 -18.83 0.84
CA LEU A 170 15.11 -20.19 0.87
C LEU A 170 16.01 -21.20 0.13
N LYS A 171 16.65 -20.78 -0.98
CA LYS A 171 17.61 -21.58 -1.75
C LYS A 171 18.88 -21.91 -0.94
N ILE A 172 19.36 -20.99 -0.10
CA ILE A 172 20.49 -21.25 0.81
C ILE A 172 20.13 -22.37 1.79
N ILE A 173 18.89 -22.36 2.30
CA ILE A 173 18.39 -23.39 3.22
C ILE A 173 18.25 -24.74 2.52
N ASP A 174 17.67 -24.76 1.32
CA ASP A 174 17.57 -25.99 0.52
C ASP A 174 18.93 -26.61 0.26
N GLN A 175 19.91 -25.81 -0.17
CA GLN A 175 21.28 -26.28 -0.40
C GLN A 175 21.87 -26.91 0.87
N ARG A 176 21.73 -26.26 2.03
CA ARG A 176 22.25 -26.80 3.29
C ARG A 176 21.61 -28.14 3.64
N LEU A 177 20.29 -28.24 3.58
CA LEU A 177 19.56 -29.47 3.91
C LEU A 177 19.86 -30.62 2.93
N ASN A 178 20.27 -30.31 1.70
CA ASN A 178 20.71 -31.29 0.71
C ASN A 178 22.22 -31.62 0.79
N GLY A 179 22.91 -31.23 1.86
CA GLY A 179 24.29 -31.63 2.13
C GLY A 179 25.37 -30.77 1.46
N PHE A 180 25.01 -29.60 0.91
CA PHE A 180 26.01 -28.65 0.45
C PHE A 180 26.71 -28.00 1.65
N ASP A 181 28.01 -27.71 1.47
CA ASP A 181 28.82 -27.05 2.50
C ASP A 181 28.50 -25.55 2.58
N ILE A 182 27.36 -25.24 3.20
CA ILE A 182 26.94 -23.90 3.60
C ILE A 182 27.26 -23.72 5.09
N ASN A 183 28.02 -22.68 5.44
CA ASN A 183 28.33 -22.37 6.83
C ASN A 183 27.05 -22.08 7.64
N LEU A 184 26.99 -22.59 8.87
CA LEU A 184 25.88 -22.39 9.82
C LEU A 184 25.45 -20.93 9.97
N ALA A 185 26.39 -19.99 10.03
CA ALA A 185 26.09 -18.56 10.13
C ALA A 185 25.31 -18.06 8.90
N LYS A 186 25.63 -18.56 7.71
CA LYS A 186 24.91 -18.20 6.48
C LYS A 186 23.49 -18.78 6.47
N SER A 187 23.32 -20.00 6.96
CA SER A 187 21.99 -20.62 7.13
C SER A 187 21.15 -19.89 8.19
N GLN A 188 21.77 -19.49 9.30
CA GLN A 188 21.09 -18.71 10.34
C GLN A 188 20.60 -17.36 9.78
N ASN A 189 21.49 -16.61 9.14
CA ASN A 189 21.11 -15.32 8.55
C ASN A 189 20.01 -15.47 7.50
N ALA A 190 20.02 -16.54 6.70
CA ALA A 190 18.97 -16.78 5.71
C ALA A 190 17.62 -17.10 6.36
N LEU A 191 17.59 -17.89 7.44
CA LEU A 191 16.37 -18.16 8.21
C LEU A 191 15.81 -16.88 8.84
N GLU A 192 16.66 -16.08 9.49
CA GLU A 192 16.29 -14.81 10.09
C GLU A 192 15.78 -13.82 9.04
N ALA A 193 16.47 -13.68 7.91
CA ALA A 193 16.07 -12.80 6.81
C ALA A 193 14.71 -13.16 6.22
N MET A 194 14.39 -14.45 6.05
CA MET A 194 13.05 -14.87 5.59
C MET A 194 11.94 -14.47 6.57
N TRP A 195 12.18 -14.59 7.88
CA TRP A 195 11.20 -14.19 8.88
C TRP A 195 11.04 -12.68 8.95
N GLU A 196 12.14 -11.94 8.94
CA GLU A 196 12.13 -10.48 8.95
C GLU A 196 11.53 -9.89 7.67
N PHE A 197 11.71 -10.55 6.52
CA PHE A 197 11.00 -10.21 5.28
C PHE A 197 9.48 -10.21 5.50
N LEU A 198 8.93 -11.29 6.07
CA LEU A 198 7.49 -11.41 6.29
C LEU A 198 6.99 -10.37 7.31
N LYS A 199 7.72 -10.16 8.40
CA LYS A 199 7.39 -9.16 9.42
C LYS A 199 7.42 -7.73 8.87
N SER A 200 8.43 -7.42 8.05
CA SER A 200 8.67 -6.06 7.56
C SER A 200 7.76 -5.69 6.39
N HIS A 201 7.39 -6.65 5.55
CA HIS A 201 6.71 -6.38 4.28
C HIS A 201 5.27 -6.88 4.23
N LEU A 202 4.91 -7.94 4.96
CA LEU A 202 3.54 -8.47 4.96
C LEU A 202 2.73 -8.00 6.17
N PHE A 203 3.09 -8.47 7.37
CA PHE A 203 2.28 -8.26 8.58
C PHE A 203 3.12 -8.35 9.86
N ASN A 204 2.85 -7.48 10.83
CA ASN A 204 3.47 -7.53 12.15
C ASN A 204 2.43 -7.36 13.25
N GLU A 205 2.09 -8.44 13.95
CA GLU A 205 1.06 -8.40 15.01
C GLU A 205 1.40 -7.43 16.15
N ASN A 206 2.68 -7.34 16.53
CA ASN A 206 3.14 -6.53 17.66
C ASN A 206 3.12 -5.03 17.37
N ALA A 207 3.02 -4.64 16.10
CA ALA A 207 3.01 -3.25 15.64
C ALA A 207 1.67 -2.86 15.01
N LEU A 208 0.58 -3.57 15.36
CA LEU A 208 -0.75 -3.23 14.88
C LEU A 208 -1.32 -2.03 15.64
N THR A 209 -1.85 -1.06 14.92
CA THR A 209 -2.44 0.16 15.49
C THR A 209 -3.71 -0.16 16.26
N ASP A 210 -3.76 0.26 17.53
CA ASP A 210 -4.92 0.09 18.41
C ASP A 210 -6.03 1.08 18.03
N PRO A 211 -7.23 0.62 17.62
CA PRO A 211 -8.34 1.50 17.25
C PRO A 211 -8.72 2.51 18.33
N SER A 212 -8.58 2.13 19.61
CA SER A 212 -8.93 3.02 20.73
C SER A 212 -7.95 4.19 20.88
N LYS A 213 -6.76 4.10 20.26
CA LYS A 213 -5.69 5.10 20.34
C LYS A 213 -5.48 5.85 19.03
N ILE A 214 -6.30 5.65 18.00
CA ILE A 214 -6.08 6.25 16.68
C ILE A 214 -5.90 7.77 16.74
N ASN A 215 -6.71 8.47 17.55
CA ASN A 215 -6.64 9.93 17.69
C ASN A 215 -5.44 10.41 18.52
N SER A 216 -4.72 9.51 19.22
CA SER A 216 -3.48 9.81 19.94
C SER A 216 -2.23 9.29 19.23
N VAL A 217 -2.38 8.65 18.06
CA VAL A 217 -1.23 8.26 17.23
C VAL A 217 -0.54 9.52 16.70
N ASN A 218 0.75 9.64 16.99
CA ASN A 218 1.56 10.74 16.50
C ASN A 218 2.01 10.50 15.06
N LEU A 219 1.14 10.83 14.09
CA LEU A 219 1.55 11.02 12.70
C LEU A 219 2.07 12.45 12.54
N SER A 220 3.38 12.65 12.64
CA SER A 220 3.99 13.95 12.40
C SER A 220 4.54 14.03 10.98
N ALA A 221 4.72 15.25 10.48
CA ALA A 221 5.40 15.48 9.20
C ALA A 221 6.93 15.21 9.28
N ASP A 222 7.47 15.00 10.48
CA ASP A 222 8.87 14.62 10.65
C ASP A 222 9.05 13.13 10.35
N LYS A 223 9.79 12.85 9.26
CA LYS A 223 10.12 11.50 8.78
C LYS A 223 10.83 10.64 9.83
N ASN A 224 11.43 11.25 10.85
CA ASN A 224 12.13 10.52 11.91
C ASN A 224 11.21 10.10 13.07
N SER A 225 9.92 10.46 13.06
CA SER A 225 9.00 10.19 14.16
C SER A 225 8.06 9.01 13.93
N HIS A 226 8.26 8.21 12.87
CA HIS A 226 7.33 7.14 12.50
C HIS A 226 7.39 6.00 13.54
N SER A 227 6.38 5.95 14.40
CA SER A 227 6.23 4.92 15.44
C SER A 227 5.28 3.79 15.01
N HIS A 228 4.78 3.80 13.77
CA HIS A 228 3.86 2.81 13.23
C HIS A 228 4.63 1.75 12.40
N SER A 229 4.02 0.58 12.21
CA SER A 229 4.61 -0.51 11.43
C SER A 229 4.79 -0.15 9.96
N HIS A 230 5.86 -0.64 9.31
CA HIS A 230 6.01 -0.57 7.85
C HIS A 230 5.45 -1.80 7.11
N ALA A 231 4.86 -2.76 7.83
CA ALA A 231 4.19 -3.88 7.19
C ALA A 231 2.93 -3.40 6.45
N ILE A 232 2.78 -3.79 5.18
CA ILE A 232 1.72 -3.23 4.31
C ILE A 232 0.30 -3.48 4.86
N ILE A 233 0.04 -4.65 5.46
CA ILE A 233 -1.27 -4.94 6.07
C ILE A 233 -1.54 -4.02 7.26
N ASN A 234 -0.54 -3.72 8.07
CA ASN A 234 -0.68 -2.83 9.23
C ASN A 234 -0.98 -1.40 8.78
N LEU A 235 -0.24 -0.88 7.80
CA LEU A 235 -0.41 0.49 7.29
C LEU A 235 -1.76 0.68 6.60
N VAL A 236 -2.16 -0.26 5.74
CA VAL A 236 -3.45 -0.21 5.06
C VAL A 236 -4.61 -0.28 6.08
N TYR A 237 -4.46 -1.08 7.13
CA TYR A 237 -5.40 -1.10 8.24
C TYR A 237 -5.45 0.23 8.99
N GLU A 238 -4.30 0.82 9.34
CA GLU A 238 -4.24 2.13 10.01
C GLU A 238 -4.85 3.24 9.17
N LEU A 239 -4.59 3.27 7.85
CA LEU A 239 -5.26 4.18 6.92
C LEU A 239 -6.77 4.03 6.99
N GLY A 240 -7.27 2.78 7.07
CA GLY A 240 -8.69 2.53 7.24
C GLY A 240 -9.27 2.97 8.59
N LEU A 241 -8.48 2.94 9.66
CA LEU A 241 -8.87 3.54 10.95
C LEU A 241 -8.94 5.07 10.86
N TRP A 242 -7.96 5.71 10.22
CA TRP A 242 -8.00 7.15 9.95
C TRP A 242 -9.14 7.54 9.02
N HIS A 243 -9.48 6.70 8.05
CA HIS A 243 -10.65 6.86 7.21
C HIS A 243 -11.93 6.88 8.06
N ASN A 244 -12.12 5.86 8.92
CA ASN A 244 -13.27 5.81 9.79
C ASN A 244 -13.34 7.03 10.72
N SER A 245 -12.20 7.42 11.33
CA SER A 245 -12.13 8.65 12.15
C SER A 245 -12.47 9.89 11.33
N LEU A 246 -12.00 9.99 10.08
CA LEU A 246 -12.33 11.10 9.18
C LEU A 246 -13.80 11.14 8.82
N PHE A 247 -14.52 10.02 8.68
CA PHE A 247 -15.94 10.04 8.30
C PHE A 247 -16.91 9.96 9.48
N GLU A 248 -16.42 9.73 10.70
CA GLU A 248 -17.23 9.66 11.91
C GLU A 248 -17.81 11.04 12.28
N ASN A 249 -19.13 11.18 12.14
CA ASN A 249 -19.94 12.34 12.53
C ASN A 249 -19.56 13.69 11.91
N ILE A 250 -18.84 13.73 10.78
CA ILE A 250 -18.20 14.96 10.27
C ILE A 250 -19.10 15.96 9.53
N LYS A 251 -20.40 15.70 9.40
CA LYS A 251 -21.29 16.53 8.58
C LYS A 251 -21.39 17.98 9.06
N PRO A 252 -21.49 18.28 10.36
CA PRO A 252 -21.44 19.65 10.86
C PRO A 252 -20.13 20.35 10.50
N GLU A 253 -18.99 19.68 10.68
CA GLU A 253 -17.66 20.22 10.43
C GLU A 253 -17.39 20.47 8.94
N ILE A 254 -17.90 19.60 8.05
CA ILE A 254 -17.86 19.85 6.59
C ILE A 254 -18.68 21.09 6.23
N THR A 255 -19.84 21.27 6.88
CA THR A 255 -20.72 22.41 6.61
C THR A 255 -20.04 23.71 7.06
N GLU A 256 -19.45 23.73 8.25
CA GLU A 256 -18.65 24.84 8.75
C GLU A 256 -17.46 25.13 7.82
N PHE A 257 -16.69 24.11 7.44
CA PHE A 257 -15.55 24.26 6.53
C PHE A 257 -15.94 24.92 5.20
N ARG A 258 -17.10 24.54 4.64
CA ARG A 258 -17.62 25.17 3.42
C ARG A 258 -18.07 26.62 3.64
N GLN A 259 -18.70 26.93 4.76
CA GLN A 259 -19.10 28.30 5.07
C GLN A 259 -17.88 29.20 5.19
N GLU A 260 -16.88 28.77 5.98
CA GLU A 260 -15.64 29.52 6.17
C GLU A 260 -14.84 29.67 4.86
N TYR A 261 -14.82 28.65 3.98
CA TYR A 261 -14.23 28.77 2.65
C TYR A 261 -14.94 29.84 1.80
N LEU A 262 -16.28 29.84 1.77
CA LEU A 262 -17.05 30.80 1.00
C LEU A 262 -16.90 32.23 1.54
N GLU A 263 -16.68 32.39 2.83
CA GLU A 263 -16.35 33.68 3.44
C GLU A 263 -14.96 34.14 3.03
N ALA A 264 -13.93 33.32 3.25
CA ALA A 264 -12.55 33.63 2.85
C ALA A 264 -12.44 33.96 1.36
N LYS A 265 -13.17 33.22 0.51
CA LYS A 265 -13.19 33.43 -0.95
C LYS A 265 -13.63 34.83 -1.37
N LYS A 266 -14.50 35.50 -0.60
CA LYS A 266 -14.94 36.88 -0.92
C LYS A 266 -13.79 37.90 -0.90
N HIS A 267 -12.69 37.53 -0.23
CA HIS A 267 -11.48 38.33 -0.10
C HIS A 267 -10.42 38.00 -1.15
N ILE A 268 -10.77 37.24 -2.18
CA ILE A 268 -9.93 37.07 -3.37
C ILE A 268 -10.29 38.21 -4.33
N ILE A 269 -9.65 39.36 -4.15
CA ILE A 269 -9.85 40.55 -4.99
C ILE A 269 -8.81 40.58 -6.11
N ASP A 270 -7.55 40.39 -5.74
CA ASP A 270 -6.44 40.26 -6.70
C ASP A 270 -6.25 38.78 -7.07
N ASN A 271 -6.21 38.49 -8.38
CA ASN A 271 -5.93 37.15 -8.90
C ASN A 271 -5.24 37.28 -10.26
N TYR A 272 -4.02 37.82 -10.25
CA TYR A 272 -3.27 38.18 -11.45
C TYR A 272 -3.01 36.97 -12.34
N ASP A 273 -2.75 35.83 -11.70
CA ASP A 273 -2.45 34.57 -12.37
C ASP A 273 -3.71 33.76 -12.75
N HIS A 274 -4.91 34.33 -12.54
CA HIS A 274 -6.19 33.68 -12.83
C HIS A 274 -6.30 32.27 -12.22
N ILE A 275 -5.81 32.12 -10.99
CA ILE A 275 -5.76 30.87 -10.24
C ILE A 275 -7.19 30.42 -9.96
N GLU A 276 -7.56 29.29 -10.54
CA GLU A 276 -8.84 28.64 -10.32
C GLU A 276 -8.76 27.78 -9.05
N ILE A 277 -9.55 28.08 -8.02
CA ILE A 277 -9.48 27.39 -6.71
C ILE A 277 -10.69 26.48 -6.46
N ASP A 278 -11.84 26.86 -7.02
CA ASP A 278 -13.14 26.26 -6.71
C ASP A 278 -13.22 24.78 -7.09
N SER A 279 -12.59 24.37 -8.18
CA SER A 279 -12.63 22.99 -8.64
C SER A 279 -12.02 22.04 -7.61
N ASN A 280 -10.91 22.43 -6.98
CA ASN A 280 -10.25 21.60 -5.96
C ASN A 280 -11.07 21.57 -4.67
N PHE A 281 -11.58 22.72 -4.23
CA PHE A 281 -12.48 22.77 -3.06
C PHE A 281 -13.74 21.92 -3.28
N ASN A 282 -14.41 22.09 -4.42
CA ASN A 282 -15.64 21.37 -4.76
C ASN A 282 -15.41 19.86 -4.89
N ASN A 283 -14.27 19.43 -5.45
CA ASN A 283 -13.91 18.01 -5.52
C ASN A 283 -13.64 17.42 -4.14
N LEU A 284 -12.89 18.12 -3.28
CA LEU A 284 -12.67 17.72 -1.90
C LEU A 284 -14.00 17.60 -1.14
N TYR A 285 -14.83 18.65 -1.21
CA TYR A 285 -16.15 18.70 -0.58
C TYR A 285 -17.06 17.58 -1.08
N ARG A 286 -17.08 17.30 -2.39
CA ARG A 286 -17.88 16.21 -2.98
C ARG A 286 -17.53 14.87 -2.37
N VAL A 287 -16.24 14.58 -2.22
CA VAL A 287 -15.76 13.27 -1.73
C VAL A 287 -16.00 13.15 -0.22
N LEU A 288 -15.78 14.22 0.55
CA LEU A 288 -16.12 14.26 1.98
C LEU A 288 -17.61 14.10 2.27
N ASN A 289 -18.49 14.40 1.30
CA ASN A 289 -19.94 14.19 1.42
C ASN A 289 -20.42 12.79 1.02
N LEU A 290 -19.55 11.91 0.55
CA LEU A 290 -19.90 10.52 0.28
C LEU A 290 -20.17 9.76 1.59
N ASP A 291 -20.83 8.61 1.48
CA ASP A 291 -20.83 7.63 2.57
C ASP A 291 -19.43 7.01 2.68
N GLY A 292 -18.73 7.28 3.78
CA GLY A 292 -17.40 6.75 4.09
C GLY A 292 -17.39 5.31 4.61
N ASN A 293 -18.49 4.57 4.48
CA ASN A 293 -18.52 3.17 4.90
C ASN A 293 -17.63 2.29 4.01
N LEU A 294 -16.58 1.70 4.59
CA LEU A 294 -15.71 0.72 3.93
C LEU A 294 -16.43 -0.62 3.74
N LYS A 295 -16.73 -1.00 2.49
CA LYS A 295 -17.49 -2.22 2.15
C LYS A 295 -16.99 -2.85 0.85
N GLY A 296 -17.22 -4.15 0.69
CA GLY A 296 -16.90 -4.88 -0.54
C GLY A 296 -15.42 -4.79 -0.91
N ASP A 297 -15.15 -4.59 -2.20
CA ASP A 297 -13.80 -4.67 -2.77
C ASP A 297 -12.88 -3.48 -2.47
N TYR A 298 -13.32 -2.51 -1.66
CA TYR A 298 -12.46 -1.42 -1.14
C TYR A 298 -12.41 -1.42 0.40
N ASN A 299 -12.84 -2.51 1.05
CA ASN A 299 -12.76 -2.64 2.49
C ASN A 299 -11.32 -2.93 2.94
N ILE A 300 -10.56 -1.86 3.15
CA ILE A 300 -9.15 -1.92 3.56
C ILE A 300 -8.93 -2.28 5.04
N ILE A 301 -9.99 -2.31 5.86
CA ILE A 301 -9.90 -2.72 7.27
C ILE A 301 -10.27 -4.19 7.51
N ASP A 302 -10.65 -4.91 6.46
CA ASP A 302 -11.13 -6.30 6.55
C ASP A 302 -10.14 -7.17 7.36
N GLU A 303 -10.64 -7.75 8.44
CA GLU A 303 -9.86 -8.60 9.34
C GLU A 303 -9.36 -9.87 8.65
N THR A 304 -9.98 -10.26 7.53
CA THR A 304 -9.56 -11.43 6.76
C THR A 304 -8.11 -11.31 6.27
N TYR A 305 -7.62 -10.12 5.95
CA TYR A 305 -6.20 -9.92 5.58
C TYR A 305 -5.27 -10.25 6.75
N ARG A 306 -5.54 -9.68 7.93
CA ARG A 306 -4.73 -9.91 9.15
C ARG A 306 -4.80 -11.37 9.59
N ASN A 307 -5.99 -11.97 9.58
CA ASN A 307 -6.19 -13.36 9.98
C ASN A 307 -5.48 -14.34 9.05
N LYS A 308 -5.56 -14.14 7.72
CA LYS A 308 -4.84 -14.96 6.74
C LYS A 308 -3.33 -14.80 6.88
N ALA A 309 -2.85 -13.56 7.01
CA ALA A 309 -1.42 -13.26 7.16
C ALA A 309 -0.85 -13.89 8.43
N LYS A 310 -1.51 -13.70 9.58
CA LYS A 310 -1.12 -14.35 10.84
C LYS A 310 -1.04 -15.87 10.70
N LYS A 311 -2.09 -16.48 10.12
CA LYS A 311 -2.14 -17.94 9.95
C LYS A 311 -0.97 -18.46 9.09
N VAL A 312 -0.74 -17.86 7.92
CA VAL A 312 0.35 -18.32 7.03
C VAL A 312 1.73 -18.07 7.66
N MET A 313 1.92 -16.93 8.34
CA MET A 313 3.16 -16.63 9.05
C MET A 313 3.42 -17.62 10.19
N ASP A 314 2.40 -18.01 10.96
CA ASP A 314 2.52 -19.03 11.99
C ASP A 314 2.87 -20.41 11.40
N GLU A 315 2.32 -20.76 10.25
CA GLU A 315 2.64 -22.00 9.53
C GLU A 315 4.07 -22.00 9.00
N ILE A 316 4.52 -20.90 8.41
CA ILE A 316 5.92 -20.72 7.97
C ILE A 316 6.87 -20.77 9.17
N LYS A 317 6.59 -20.02 10.25
CA LYS A 317 7.42 -19.99 11.47
C LYS A 317 7.63 -21.39 12.05
N LYS A 318 6.58 -22.22 12.07
CA LYS A 318 6.69 -23.62 12.51
C LYS A 318 7.64 -24.44 11.65
N VAL A 319 7.59 -24.28 10.34
CA VAL A 319 8.50 -24.98 9.41
C VAL A 319 9.93 -24.47 9.56
N LEU A 320 10.14 -23.16 9.65
CA LEU A 320 11.47 -22.57 9.87
C LEU A 320 12.10 -23.04 11.19
N LEU A 321 11.33 -23.15 12.27
CA LEU A 321 11.79 -23.70 13.55
C LEU A 321 12.15 -25.19 13.50
N ASN A 322 11.52 -25.97 12.61
CA ASN A 322 11.89 -27.36 12.41
C ASN A 322 13.21 -27.45 11.64
N ILE A 323 13.38 -26.65 10.59
CA ILE A 323 14.62 -26.53 9.83
C ILE A 323 15.78 -26.08 10.73
N ASP A 324 15.56 -25.07 11.58
CA ASP A 324 16.51 -24.57 12.58
C ASP A 324 17.07 -25.73 13.44
N LYS A 325 16.17 -26.56 13.99
CA LYS A 325 16.53 -27.75 14.79
C LYS A 325 17.29 -28.80 13.99
N GLU A 326 16.90 -29.06 12.75
CA GLU A 326 17.58 -30.05 11.88
C GLU A 326 19.00 -29.62 11.53
N ILE A 327 19.23 -28.32 11.31
CA ILE A 327 20.55 -27.77 11.00
C ILE A 327 21.42 -27.63 12.27
N GLY A 328 20.81 -27.69 13.46
CA GLY A 328 21.51 -27.54 14.75
C GLY A 328 21.73 -26.09 15.16
N LEU A 329 20.79 -25.21 14.82
CA LEU A 329 20.75 -23.80 15.18
C LEU A 329 19.83 -23.57 16.40
N ASN A 330 19.79 -22.34 16.92
CA ASN A 330 18.94 -21.93 18.05
C ASN A 330 18.44 -20.50 17.82
N ILE A 331 17.68 -20.29 16.74
CA ILE A 331 17.13 -18.96 16.41
C ILE A 331 15.90 -18.66 17.27
N ASN A 332 15.79 -17.43 17.76
CA ASN A 332 14.58 -16.93 18.38
C ASN A 332 13.82 -16.01 17.41
N PHE A 333 12.66 -16.47 16.92
CA PHE A 333 11.80 -15.74 15.97
C PHE A 333 10.72 -14.88 16.66
N ASP A 334 11.04 -14.25 17.78
CA ASP A 334 10.09 -13.41 18.53
C ASP A 334 9.65 -12.12 17.80
#